data_AF-Q55737-F1
#
_entry.id   AF-Q55737-F1
#
_cell.length_a   1.000
_cell.length_b   1.000
_cell.length_c   1.000
_cell.angle_alpha   90.00
_cell.angle_beta   90.00
_cell.angle_gamma   90.00
#
_symmetry.space_group_name_H-M   'P 1'
#
loop_
_entity.id
_entity.type
_entity.pdbx_description
1 polymer ?
#
loop_
_entity_poly.entity_id
_entity_poly.type
_entity_poly.pdbx_seq_one_letter_code
_entity_poly.pdbx_strand_id
1 'polypeptide(L)'
;MEELLELKTLLSQGNVSDALVLVEEMTEMSRDDKINKISSYAKILLLHLIKRQAEKRSTRSWDLSIANSVDEIQKTNRRRKAGGTYLSSEELREALTDAYRIALAGAAAEAFEGRYSSEELAKMVDYSALINDALDLITSTLPDKN
;
A
#
# COMPACT_ATOMS: atom_id res chain seq x y z
N MET A 1 2.14 -11.10 -21.39
CA MET A 1 3.02 -11.29 -22.59
C MET A 1 2.21 -11.90 -23.74
N GLU A 2 1.19 -12.69 -23.41
CA GLU A 2 0.18 -13.21 -24.34
C GLU A 2 -0.84 -12.13 -24.74
N GLU A 3 -1.25 -11.25 -23.82
CA GLU A 3 -2.22 -10.17 -24.09
C GLU A 3 -1.68 -9.14 -25.11
N LEU A 4 -0.36 -8.88 -25.09
CA LEU A 4 0.29 -8.00 -26.08
C LEU A 4 0.30 -8.60 -27.49
N LEU A 5 0.38 -9.94 -27.61
CA LEU A 5 0.32 -10.63 -28.89
C LEU A 5 -1.11 -10.65 -29.43
N GLU A 6 -2.09 -10.82 -28.54
CA GLU A 6 -3.51 -10.72 -28.87
C GLU A 6 -3.89 -9.30 -29.31
N LEU A 7 -3.46 -8.28 -28.56
CA LEU A 7 -3.64 -6.88 -28.93
C LEU A 7 -3.03 -6.57 -30.31
N LYS A 8 -1.82 -7.05 -30.58
CA LYS A 8 -1.19 -6.91 -31.91
C LYS A 8 -2.03 -7.57 -33.00
N THR A 9 -2.62 -8.73 -32.72
CA THR A 9 -3.45 -9.47 -33.67
C THR A 9 -4.74 -8.72 -33.99
N LEU A 10 -5.46 -8.26 -32.96
CA LEU A 10 -6.69 -7.47 -33.11
C LEU A 10 -6.44 -6.19 -33.91
N LEU A 11 -5.36 -5.47 -33.59
CA LEU A 11 -4.95 -4.26 -34.33
C LEU A 11 -4.60 -4.56 -35.79
N SER A 12 -3.88 -5.66 -36.05
CA SER A 12 -3.51 -6.06 -37.42
C SER A 12 -4.71 -6.48 -38.27
N GLN A 13 -5.77 -6.98 -37.63
CA GLN A 13 -7.03 -7.35 -38.28
C GLN A 13 -8.00 -6.16 -38.44
N GLY A 14 -7.64 -4.97 -37.95
CA GLY A 14 -8.49 -3.79 -37.97
C GLY A 14 -9.62 -3.82 -36.93
N ASN A 15 -9.59 -4.78 -35.99
CA ASN A 15 -10.59 -4.91 -34.94
C ASN A 15 -10.27 -3.98 -33.76
N VAL A 16 -10.46 -2.69 -33.99
CA VAL A 16 -10.09 -1.64 -33.01
C VAL A 16 -10.98 -1.69 -31.76
N SER A 17 -12.25 -2.08 -31.90
CA SER A 17 -13.17 -2.15 -30.75
C SER A 17 -12.70 -3.15 -29.71
N ASP A 18 -12.42 -4.39 -30.14
CA ASP A 18 -11.98 -5.44 -29.22
C ASP A 18 -10.56 -5.16 -28.69
N ALA A 19 -9.71 -4.53 -29.51
CA ALA A 19 -8.40 -4.07 -29.07
C ALA A 19 -8.49 -3.04 -27.93
N LEU A 20 -9.48 -2.15 -27.95
CA LEU A 20 -9.69 -1.16 -26.88
C LEU A 20 -10.17 -1.83 -25.58
N VAL A 21 -11.08 -2.79 -25.67
CA VAL A 21 -11.55 -3.57 -24.50
C VAL A 21 -10.37 -4.29 -23.83
N LEU A 22 -9.51 -4.96 -24.61
CA LEU A 22 -8.34 -5.64 -24.06
C LEU A 22 -7.36 -4.66 -23.38
N VAL A 23 -7.20 -3.45 -23.92
CA VAL A 23 -6.36 -2.41 -23.29
C VAL A 23 -6.94 -1.95 -21.95
N GLU A 24 -8.26 -1.80 -21.85
CA GLU A 24 -8.94 -1.45 -20.59
C GLU A 24 -8.72 -2.54 -19.54
N GLU A 25 -8.96 -3.81 -19.89
CA GLU A 25 -8.73 -4.96 -19.00
C GLU A 25 -7.27 -5.05 -18.53
N MET A 26 -6.31 -4.93 -19.45
CA MET A 26 -4.88 -4.91 -19.11
C MET A 26 -4.51 -3.73 -18.19
N THR A 27 -5.18 -2.58 -18.37
CA THR A 27 -4.96 -1.39 -17.54
C THR A 27 -5.50 -1.60 -16.13
N GLU A 28 -6.68 -2.19 -16.00
CA GLU A 28 -7.28 -2.57 -14.72
C GLU A 28 -6.40 -3.59 -13.99
N MET A 29 -6.00 -4.68 -14.66
CA MET A 29 -5.10 -5.68 -14.08
C MET A 29 -3.79 -5.06 -13.58
N SER A 30 -3.15 -4.20 -14.39
CA SER A 30 -1.92 -3.53 -13.98
C SER A 30 -2.13 -2.60 -12.78
N ARG A 31 -3.32 -2.00 -12.64
CA ARG A 31 -3.65 -1.12 -11.52
C ARG A 31 -3.89 -1.94 -10.25
N ASP A 32 -4.62 -3.05 -10.35
CA ASP A 32 -4.88 -3.98 -9.24
C ASP A 32 -3.59 -4.58 -8.70
N ASP A 33 -2.63 -4.93 -9.56
CA ASP A 33 -1.30 -5.38 -9.14
C ASP A 33 -0.58 -4.35 -8.25
N LYS A 34 -0.73 -3.05 -8.54
CA LYS A 34 -0.14 -1.98 -7.72
C LYS A 34 -0.87 -1.85 -6.40
N ILE A 35 -2.20 -1.88 -6.41
CA ILE A 35 -3.02 -1.82 -5.20
C ILE A 35 -2.67 -3.00 -4.29
N ASN A 36 -2.67 -4.23 -4.79
CA ASN A 36 -2.35 -5.44 -4.03
C ASN A 36 -0.96 -5.39 -3.38
N LYS A 37 0.04 -4.91 -4.14
CA LYS A 37 1.40 -4.76 -3.63
C LYS A 37 1.49 -3.67 -2.56
N ILE A 38 0.88 -2.50 -2.78
CA ILE A 38 0.83 -1.41 -1.79
C ILE A 38 0.11 -1.87 -0.52
N SER A 39 -1.06 -2.51 -0.66
CA SER A 39 -1.84 -3.05 0.47
C SER A 39 -1.06 -4.08 1.28
N SER A 40 -0.16 -4.85 0.67
CA SER A 40 0.70 -5.80 1.38
C SER A 40 1.70 -5.09 2.29
N TYR A 41 2.35 -4.03 1.82
CA TYR A 41 3.24 -3.21 2.65
C TYR A 41 2.49 -2.32 3.64
N ALA A 42 1.30 -1.85 3.29
CA ALA A 42 0.43 -1.09 4.19
C ALA A 42 0.09 -1.89 5.45
N LYS A 43 -0.17 -3.19 5.32
CA LYS A 43 -0.38 -4.09 6.48
C LYS A 43 0.81 -4.09 7.43
N ILE A 44 2.03 -4.18 6.89
CA ILE A 44 3.27 -4.20 7.68
C ILE A 44 3.53 -2.84 8.34
N LEU A 45 3.38 -1.76 7.57
CA LEU A 45 3.49 -0.39 8.05
C LEU A 45 2.55 -0.14 9.24
N LEU A 46 1.26 -0.41 9.04
CA LEU A 46 0.24 -0.19 10.07
C LEU A 46 0.44 -1.09 11.28
N LEU A 47 0.88 -2.34 11.11
CA LEU A 47 1.18 -3.23 12.24
C LEU A 47 2.21 -2.60 13.18
N HIS A 48 3.31 -2.07 12.64
CA HIS A 48 4.34 -1.45 13.47
C HIS A 48 3.91 -0.09 14.04
N LEU A 49 3.14 0.71 13.28
CA LEU A 49 2.61 1.97 13.79
C LEU A 49 1.60 1.77 14.94
N ILE A 50 0.75 0.74 14.84
CA ILE A 50 -0.18 0.35 15.90
C ILE A 50 0.59 -0.05 17.16
N LYS A 51 1.60 -0.91 17.03
CA LYS A 51 2.46 -1.31 18.17
C LYS A 51 3.14 -0.09 18.80
N ARG A 52 3.64 0.83 17.97
CA ARG A 52 4.29 2.06 18.43
C ARG A 52 3.34 2.95 19.24
N GLN A 53 2.11 3.13 18.77
CA GLN A 53 1.12 3.95 19.46
C GLN A 53 0.62 3.30 20.74
N ALA A 54 0.30 2.00 20.70
CA ALA A 54 -0.22 1.27 21.85
C ALA A 54 0.83 1.11 22.96
N GLU A 55 2.08 0.76 22.61
CA GLU A 55 3.16 0.57 23.59
C GLU A 55 3.89 1.86 23.96
N LYS A 56 3.60 2.97 23.27
CA LYS A 56 4.27 4.28 23.45
C LYS A 56 5.80 4.19 23.37
N ARG A 57 6.31 3.29 22.54
CA ARG A 57 7.74 3.06 22.29
C ARG A 57 7.95 2.55 20.88
N SER A 58 9.18 2.66 20.38
CA SER A 58 9.60 1.95 19.16
C SER A 58 10.90 1.19 19.40
N THR A 59 11.19 0.23 18.54
CA THR A 59 12.48 -0.45 18.50
C THR A 59 13.14 -0.16 17.15
N ARG A 60 14.47 -0.32 17.10
CA ARG A 60 15.23 -0.14 15.84
C ARG A 60 14.73 -1.06 14.73
N SER A 61 14.26 -2.27 15.07
CA SER A 61 13.70 -3.20 14.08
C SER A 61 12.33 -2.75 13.58
N TRP A 62 11.49 -2.17 14.42
CA TRP A 62 10.20 -1.62 14.00
C TRP A 62 10.40 -0.37 13.13
N ASP A 63 11.28 0.53 13.53
CA ASP A 63 11.60 1.74 12.75
C ASP A 63 12.15 1.37 11.36
N LEU A 64 13.01 0.35 11.28
CA LEU A 64 13.52 -0.17 10.00
C LEU A 64 12.40 -0.79 9.15
N SER A 65 11.49 -1.56 9.75
CA SER A 65 10.36 -2.18 9.04
C SER A 65 9.38 -1.13 8.49
N ILE A 66 9.12 -0.08 9.28
CA ILE A 66 8.34 1.10 8.86
C ILE A 66 9.01 1.76 7.66
N ALA A 67 10.31 2.10 7.76
CA ALA A 67 11.04 2.76 6.69
C ALA A 67 11.06 1.93 5.40
N ASN A 68 11.29 0.62 5.49
CA ASN A 68 11.30 -0.28 4.34
C ASN A 68 9.91 -0.38 3.68
N SER A 69 8.85 -0.45 4.49
CA SER A 69 7.47 -0.51 3.97
C SER A 69 7.11 0.79 3.26
N VAL A 70 7.50 1.94 3.83
CA VAL A 70 7.32 3.26 3.20
C VAL A 70 8.06 3.33 1.86
N ASP A 71 9.33 2.94 1.80
CA ASP A 71 10.13 2.95 0.56
C ASP A 71 9.49 2.07 -0.52
N GLU A 72 9.06 0.85 -0.17
CA GLU A 72 8.43 -0.05 -1.15
C GLU A 72 7.05 0.45 -1.62
N ILE A 73 6.25 1.10 -0.75
CA ILE A 73 4.99 1.76 -1.15
C ILE A 73 5.29 2.90 -2.12
N GLN A 74 6.20 3.80 -1.76
CA GLN A 74 6.58 4.95 -2.60
C GLN A 74 7.11 4.50 -3.96
N LYS A 75 8.02 3.52 -3.97
CA LYS A 75 8.61 2.93 -5.17
C LYS A 75 7.57 2.22 -6.04
N THR A 76 6.62 1.52 -5.43
CA THR A 76 5.54 0.84 -6.16
C THR A 76 4.58 1.86 -6.76
N ASN A 77 4.30 2.96 -6.04
CA ASN A 77 3.36 3.98 -6.48
C ASN A 77 3.97 4.97 -7.50
N ARG A 78 5.29 5.12 -7.57
CA ARG A 78 5.96 6.05 -8.49
C ARG A 78 5.92 5.59 -9.95
N ARG A 79 5.52 6.49 -10.86
CA ARG A 79 5.63 6.29 -12.32
C ARG A 79 7.05 6.66 -12.79
N ARG A 80 7.78 5.70 -13.38
CA ARG A 80 9.19 5.89 -13.77
C ARG A 80 9.43 6.79 -14.98
N LYS A 81 8.50 6.81 -15.95
CA LYS A 81 8.67 7.50 -17.24
C LYS A 81 7.79 8.73 -17.43
N ALA A 82 6.58 8.72 -16.86
CA ALA A 82 5.59 9.78 -17.08
C ALA A 82 5.58 10.86 -15.99
N GLY A 83 6.39 10.72 -14.93
CA GLY A 83 6.21 11.50 -13.71
C GLY A 83 4.90 11.15 -12.97
N GLY A 84 4.77 11.58 -11.71
CA GLY A 84 3.58 11.33 -10.89
C GLY A 84 3.46 9.91 -10.32
N THR A 85 2.26 9.55 -9.87
CA THR A 85 1.96 8.30 -9.14
C THR A 85 0.87 7.47 -9.82
N TYR A 86 0.82 6.16 -9.55
CA TYR A 86 -0.25 5.28 -10.03
C TYR A 86 -1.55 5.51 -9.26
N LEU A 87 -1.45 5.58 -7.93
CA LEU A 87 -2.50 5.88 -6.98
C LEU A 87 -2.32 7.32 -6.46
N SER A 88 -3.43 8.02 -6.35
CA SER A 88 -3.62 9.28 -5.65
C SER A 88 -3.54 9.11 -4.13
N SER A 89 -3.44 10.22 -3.40
CA SER A 89 -3.46 10.20 -1.93
C SER A 89 -4.74 9.59 -1.36
N GLU A 90 -5.88 9.73 -2.03
CA GLU A 90 -7.15 9.15 -1.57
C GLU A 90 -7.15 7.63 -1.75
N GLU A 91 -6.72 7.13 -2.90
CA GLU A 91 -6.60 5.68 -3.14
C GLU A 91 -5.56 5.02 -2.21
N LEU A 92 -4.50 5.75 -1.84
CA LEU A 92 -3.56 5.29 -0.81
C LEU A 92 -4.21 5.24 0.57
N ARG A 93 -5.04 6.23 0.92
CA ARG A 93 -5.81 6.25 2.17
C ARG A 93 -6.80 5.08 2.23
N GLU A 94 -7.47 4.76 1.13
CA GLU A 94 -8.34 3.59 1.00
C GLU A 94 -7.55 2.30 1.24
N ALA A 95 -6.40 2.12 0.57
CA ALA A 95 -5.55 0.94 0.76
C ALA A 95 -5.05 0.78 2.21
N LEU A 96 -4.71 1.88 2.89
CA LEU A 96 -4.36 1.88 4.31
C LEU A 96 -5.57 1.48 5.18
N THR A 97 -6.74 2.01 4.89
CA THR A 97 -7.99 1.72 5.61
C THR A 97 -8.37 0.25 5.49
N ASP A 98 -8.28 -0.33 4.30
CA ASP A 98 -8.56 -1.74 4.05
C ASP A 98 -7.54 -2.66 4.74
N ALA A 99 -6.28 -2.23 4.82
CA ALA A 99 -5.22 -2.95 5.50
C ALA A 99 -5.36 -2.95 7.03
N TYR A 100 -6.05 -1.97 7.61
CA TYR A 100 -6.10 -1.72 9.06
C TYR A 100 -6.53 -2.95 9.86
N ARG A 101 -7.63 -3.60 9.49
CA ARG A 101 -8.18 -4.74 10.25
C ARG A 101 -7.17 -5.89 10.36
N ILE A 102 -6.45 -6.17 9.28
CA ILE A 102 -5.44 -7.23 9.24
C ILE A 102 -4.20 -6.81 10.05
N ALA A 103 -3.77 -5.55 9.89
CA ALA A 103 -2.65 -5.00 10.64
C ALA A 103 -2.89 -5.00 12.16
N LEU A 104 -4.10 -4.63 12.59
CA LEU A 104 -4.52 -4.64 13.99
C LEU A 104 -4.49 -6.05 14.58
N ALA A 105 -4.99 -7.04 13.85
CA ALA A 105 -4.95 -8.43 14.29
C ALA A 105 -3.51 -8.95 14.46
N GLY A 106 -2.63 -8.63 13.50
CA GLY A 106 -1.20 -8.96 13.61
C GLY A 106 -0.53 -8.22 14.77
N ALA A 107 -0.83 -6.93 14.94
CA ALA A 107 -0.31 -6.14 16.05
C ALA A 107 -0.78 -6.68 17.40
N ALA A 108 -2.04 -7.11 17.54
CA ALA A 108 -2.55 -7.71 18.77
C ALA A 108 -1.82 -9.00 19.14
N ALA A 109 -1.45 -9.82 18.15
CA ALA A 109 -0.68 -11.04 18.38
C ALA A 109 0.77 -10.77 18.82
N GLU A 110 1.37 -9.64 18.41
CA GLU A 110 2.77 -9.31 18.70
C GLU A 110 2.97 -8.29 19.83
N ALA A 111 2.05 -7.35 20.00
CA ALA A 111 2.11 -6.28 20.98
C ALA A 111 1.91 -6.84 22.38
N PHE A 112 2.67 -6.34 23.34
CA PHE A 112 2.58 -6.79 24.73
C PHE A 112 2.59 -8.32 24.88
N GLU A 113 3.33 -9.02 24.00
CA GLU A 113 3.41 -10.49 23.96
C GLU A 113 2.05 -11.19 23.75
N GLY A 114 1.12 -10.57 23.00
CA GLY A 114 -0.17 -11.15 22.70
C GLY A 114 -1.24 -10.97 23.78
N ARG A 115 -0.99 -10.10 24.75
CA ARG A 115 -1.85 -9.94 25.95
C ARG A 115 -3.25 -9.39 25.65
N TYR A 116 -3.39 -8.60 24.59
CA TYR A 116 -4.64 -7.89 24.29
C TYR A 116 -5.30 -8.48 23.04
N SER A 117 -6.64 -8.51 23.04
CA SER A 117 -7.40 -8.79 21.82
C SER A 117 -7.28 -7.62 20.82
N SER A 118 -7.70 -7.84 19.58
CA SER A 118 -7.74 -6.77 18.57
C SER A 118 -8.63 -5.60 19.01
N GLU A 119 -9.77 -5.90 19.63
CA GLU A 119 -10.74 -4.92 20.14
C GLU A 119 -10.18 -4.14 21.33
N GLU A 120 -9.40 -4.78 22.20
CA GLU A 120 -8.74 -4.12 23.33
C GLU A 120 -7.60 -3.23 22.85
N LEU A 121 -6.78 -3.71 21.92
CA LEU A 121 -5.69 -2.94 21.34
C LEU A 121 -6.22 -1.74 20.56
N ALA A 122 -7.33 -1.88 19.82
CA ALA A 122 -7.96 -0.79 19.09
C ALA A 122 -8.36 0.38 19.98
N LYS A 123 -8.71 0.14 21.25
CA LYS A 123 -9.04 1.20 22.22
C LYS A 123 -7.81 2.03 22.65
N MET A 124 -6.61 1.52 22.41
CA MET A 124 -5.33 2.18 22.72
C MET A 124 -4.78 2.99 21.54
N VAL A 125 -5.43 2.90 20.38
CA VAL A 125 -4.97 3.43 19.10
C VAL A 125 -5.93 4.52 18.66
N ASP A 126 -5.39 5.68 18.31
CA ASP A 126 -6.16 6.71 17.61
C ASP A 126 -6.12 6.37 16.12
N TYR A 127 -7.21 5.79 15.62
CA TYR A 127 -7.33 5.35 14.23
C TYR A 127 -7.11 6.50 13.24
N SER A 128 -7.69 7.68 13.49
CA SER A 128 -7.58 8.81 12.58
C SER A 128 -6.16 9.33 12.53
N ALA A 129 -5.50 9.46 13.69
CA ALA A 129 -4.09 9.84 13.75
C ALA A 129 -3.19 8.79 13.06
N LEU A 130 -3.45 7.50 13.30
CA LEU A 130 -2.69 6.39 12.70
C LEU A 130 -2.71 6.43 11.17
N ILE A 131 -3.89 6.56 10.56
CA ILE A 131 -4.04 6.59 9.10
C ILE A 131 -3.40 7.85 8.52
N ASN A 132 -3.54 9.00 9.18
CA ASN A 132 -2.91 10.24 8.73
C ASN A 132 -1.38 10.16 8.82
N ASP A 133 -0.83 9.69 9.93
CA ASP A 133 0.63 9.49 10.08
C ASP A 133 1.17 8.55 8.99
N ALA A 134 0.47 7.44 8.73
CA ALA A 134 0.87 6.50 7.68
C ALA A 134 0.82 7.15 6.29
N LEU A 135 -0.23 7.93 5.99
CA LEU A 135 -0.38 8.64 4.73
C LEU A 135 0.72 9.70 4.56
N ASP A 136 1.02 10.46 5.61
CA ASP A 136 2.07 11.47 5.60
C ASP A 136 3.43 10.83 5.35
N LEU A 137 3.73 9.68 5.98
CA LEU A 137 4.98 8.96 5.75
C LEU A 137 5.14 8.52 4.28
N ILE A 138 4.07 8.01 3.65
CA ILE A 138 4.15 7.49 2.27
C ILE A 138 4.02 8.58 1.21
N THR A 139 3.48 9.75 1.54
CA THR A 139 3.36 10.89 0.60
C THR A 139 4.48 11.91 0.74
N SER A 140 5.14 11.97 1.91
CA SER A 140 6.31 12.81 2.12
C SER A 140 7.47 12.29 1.29
N THR A 141 7.81 13.01 0.22
CA THR A 141 9.04 12.74 -0.54
C THR A 141 10.23 13.00 0.37
N LEU A 142 11.03 11.96 0.65
CA LEU A 142 12.37 12.18 1.19
C LEU A 142 13.10 13.17 0.27
N PRO A 143 13.76 14.22 0.79
CA PRO A 143 14.62 15.04 -0.03
C PRO A 143 15.65 14.13 -0.69
N ASP A 144 15.80 14.28 -2.02
CA ASP A 144 16.79 13.53 -2.79
C ASP A 144 18.12 13.54 -2.03
N LYS A 145 18.65 12.35 -1.72
CA LYS A 145 20.00 12.21 -1.20
C LYS A 145 20.94 12.64 -2.32
N ASN A 146 21.25 13.94 -2.38
CA ASN A 146 22.40 14.49 -3.10
C ASN A 146 23.69 13.89 -2.56
#